data_AF-A0A6D2HGI1-F1
#
_entry.id   AF-A0A6D2HGI1-F1
#
_cell.length_a   1.000
_cell.length_b   1.000
_cell.length_c   1.000
_cell.angle_alpha   90.00
_cell.angle_beta   90.00
_cell.angle_gamma   90.00
#
_symmetry.space_group_name_H-M   'P 1'
#
loop_
_entity.id
_entity.type
_entity.pdbx_description
1 polymer ?
#
loop_
_entity_poly.entity_id
_entity_poly.type
_entity_poly.pdbx_seq_one_letter_code
_entity_poly.pdbx_strand_id
1 'polypeptide(L)'
;MDQAMQLHSLVSTVKRRRSLHKRAMSALVDCLELYEDTIDQLNQSRRSYGRDFSAHDRQTSLSAAIANQDTCRNGFKDFKLTSSYSKYFPIHTHRNLTKSISNSLAVSKAAAVAEAVAKKHTATAFTKFSKQRSSGGGGGGRRLMSSDQKFPSWIPLSDRKLLQDSETTTKPDLVVAKDGSGHYTSIQAAVNAAAKLPRKHKRLVIYVKAGVYRENVVIKKSIKDVMVIGDGIDSTIVTGSRNVKDGTTTFRSATFAVSGNGFVARGITFENTAGPEKHQAVALRSSSDFAVFYDCSFKGYQDTLYLHSRRQFLRNCKIYGTVDFIFGDSTAILQNCNIHARKPMSGQKNTITAQSRNDPNESTGFVVQSSTVATEAETYLGRPWKSFSRTVFLKCNLGGQVNPAGWLPWSSDFALRTLYYGEYGNTGAGASVSGRVKWPGYHVIKTATEAGKFTVENFLDGNYWITAAGVPVNDGL
;
A
#
# COMPACT_ATOMS: atom_id res chain seq x y z
N MET A 1 -21.13 -7.04 -9.53
CA MET A 1 -20.34 -7.56 -10.67
C MET A 1 -20.86 -6.98 -11.97
N ASP A 2 -22.13 -7.20 -12.30
CA ASP A 2 -22.75 -6.74 -13.55
C ASP A 2 -22.59 -5.23 -13.80
N GLN A 3 -22.76 -4.41 -12.75
CA GLN A 3 -22.52 -2.96 -12.83
C GLN A 3 -21.07 -2.60 -13.21
N ALA A 4 -20.08 -3.35 -12.72
CA ALA A 4 -18.67 -3.15 -13.08
C ALA A 4 -18.39 -3.58 -14.53
N MET A 5 -18.98 -4.69 -14.98
CA MET A 5 -18.91 -5.14 -16.37
C MET A 5 -19.58 -4.14 -17.33
N GLN A 6 -20.72 -3.58 -16.93
CA GLN A 6 -21.42 -2.53 -17.68
C GLN A 6 -20.55 -1.27 -17.82
N LEU A 7 -19.92 -0.81 -16.72
CA LEU A 7 -19.01 0.33 -16.77
C LEU A 7 -17.78 0.05 -17.64
N HIS A 8 -17.16 -1.12 -17.50
CA HIS A 8 -16.03 -1.52 -18.34
C HIS A 8 -16.40 -1.50 -19.85
N SER A 9 -17.55 -2.08 -20.20
CA SER A 9 -18.07 -2.08 -21.58
C SER A 9 -18.33 -0.66 -22.11
N LEU A 10 -18.91 0.19 -21.27
CA LEU A 10 -19.18 1.59 -21.61
C LEU A 10 -17.89 2.36 -21.89
N VAL A 11 -16.87 2.23 -21.03
CA VAL A 11 -15.57 2.88 -21.24
C VAL A 11 -14.90 2.36 -22.51
N SER A 12 -14.98 1.05 -22.76
CA SER A 12 -14.42 0.44 -23.97
C SER A 12 -15.05 1.02 -25.23
N THR A 13 -16.38 1.23 -25.20
CA THR A 13 -17.13 1.86 -26.29
C THR A 13 -16.75 3.33 -26.46
N VAL A 14 -16.66 4.09 -25.36
CA VAL A 14 -16.30 5.52 -25.39
C VAL A 14 -14.87 5.70 -25.93
N LYS A 15 -13.91 4.89 -25.49
CA LYS A 15 -12.51 4.93 -25.94
C LYS A 15 -12.35 4.76 -27.45
N ARG A 16 -13.25 4.02 -28.11
CA ARG A 16 -13.22 3.83 -29.57
C ARG A 16 -13.62 5.08 -30.36
N ARG A 17 -14.21 6.10 -29.72
CA ARG A 17 -14.59 7.35 -30.40
C ARG A 17 -13.36 8.23 -30.65
N ARG A 18 -13.11 8.57 -31.93
CA ARG A 18 -11.92 9.30 -32.37
C ARG A 18 -11.84 10.79 -31.97
N SER A 19 -12.91 11.36 -31.40
CA SER A 19 -13.04 12.81 -31.10
C SER A 19 -12.71 13.22 -29.66
N LEU A 20 -12.10 12.34 -28.86
CA LEU A 20 -11.83 12.62 -27.45
C LEU A 20 -10.52 13.40 -27.25
N HIS A 21 -10.57 14.44 -26.41
CA HIS A 21 -9.38 15.20 -26.00
C HIS A 21 -8.31 14.28 -25.37
N LYS A 22 -7.03 14.49 -25.69
CA LYS A 22 -5.90 13.61 -25.29
C LYS A 22 -5.86 13.33 -23.78
N ARG A 23 -6.06 14.36 -22.94
CA ARG A 23 -6.12 14.21 -21.47
C ARG A 23 -7.30 13.37 -20.99
N ALA A 24 -8.47 13.53 -21.62
CA ALA A 24 -9.64 12.70 -21.33
C ALA A 24 -9.39 11.24 -21.72
N MET A 25 -8.74 11.03 -22.88
CA MET A 25 -8.35 9.69 -23.32
C MET A 25 -7.38 9.03 -22.33
N SER A 26 -6.40 9.77 -21.80
CA SER A 26 -5.49 9.25 -20.77
C SER A 26 -6.25 8.78 -19.53
N ALA A 27 -7.19 9.57 -19.01
CA ALA A 27 -8.01 9.19 -17.86
C ALA A 27 -8.93 7.99 -18.17
N LEU A 28 -9.51 7.91 -19.38
CA LEU A 28 -10.33 6.76 -19.80
C LEU A 28 -9.52 5.45 -19.86
N VAL A 29 -8.26 5.52 -20.29
CA VAL A 29 -7.37 4.36 -20.32
C VAL A 29 -7.08 3.84 -18.92
N ASP A 30 -6.98 4.72 -17.92
CA ASP A 30 -6.88 4.33 -16.51
C ASP A 30 -8.14 3.63 -16.04
N CYS A 31 -9.30 4.21 -16.33
CA CYS A 31 -10.58 3.63 -15.96
C CYS A 31 -10.76 2.21 -16.50
N LEU A 32 -10.35 1.92 -17.75
CA LEU A 32 -10.42 0.56 -18.29
C LEU A 32 -9.66 -0.46 -17.44
N GLU A 33 -8.40 -0.17 -17.15
CA GLU A 33 -7.55 -1.01 -16.32
C GLU A 33 -8.16 -1.19 -14.92
N LEU A 34 -8.63 -0.09 -14.31
CA LEU A 34 -9.20 -0.10 -12.98
C LEU A 34 -10.52 -0.86 -12.88
N TYR A 35 -11.39 -0.78 -13.89
CA TYR A 35 -12.65 -1.55 -13.92
C TYR A 35 -12.40 -3.04 -14.18
N GLU A 36 -11.42 -3.38 -15.03
CA GLU A 36 -11.00 -4.77 -15.21
C GLU A 36 -10.47 -5.35 -13.88
N ASP A 37 -9.67 -4.58 -13.15
CA ASP A 37 -9.17 -4.97 -11.83
C ASP A 37 -10.29 -5.06 -10.78
N THR A 38 -11.28 -4.16 -10.83
CA THR A 38 -12.49 -4.22 -9.99
C THR A 38 -13.27 -5.52 -10.24
N ILE A 39 -13.45 -5.92 -11.49
CA ILE A 39 -14.11 -7.17 -11.88
C ILE A 39 -13.39 -8.38 -11.26
N ASP A 40 -12.06 -8.42 -11.36
CA ASP A 40 -11.25 -9.49 -10.76
C ASP A 40 -11.33 -9.52 -9.23
N GLN A 41 -11.30 -8.36 -8.60
CA GLN A 41 -11.41 -8.21 -7.15
C GLN A 41 -12.79 -8.64 -6.62
N LEU A 42 -13.87 -8.30 -7.35
CA LEU A 42 -15.22 -8.75 -7.01
C LEU A 42 -15.38 -10.26 -7.21
N ASN A 43 -14.71 -10.84 -8.20
CA ASN A 43 -14.66 -12.30 -8.34
C ASN A 43 -13.87 -12.97 -7.21
N GLN A 44 -12.75 -12.38 -6.78
CA GLN A 44 -11.99 -12.85 -5.62
C GLN A 44 -12.83 -12.80 -4.34
N SER A 45 -13.56 -11.71 -4.11
CA SER A 45 -14.39 -11.54 -2.90
C SER A 45 -15.52 -12.56 -2.79
N ARG A 46 -15.97 -13.15 -3.91
CA ARG A 46 -17.03 -14.17 -3.96
C ARG A 46 -16.56 -15.59 -3.64
N ARG A 47 -15.25 -15.82 -3.54
CA ARG A 47 -14.73 -17.15 -3.19
C ARG A 47 -15.24 -17.56 -1.81
N SER A 48 -15.64 -18.82 -1.70
CA SER A 48 -16.10 -19.42 -0.44
C SER A 48 -15.02 -19.27 0.63
N TYR A 49 -15.44 -19.07 1.87
CA TYR A 49 -14.54 -19.14 3.01
C TYR A 49 -13.91 -20.54 3.05
N GLY A 50 -12.59 -20.59 3.16
CA GLY A 50 -11.84 -21.84 3.18
C GLY A 50 -10.53 -21.66 3.93
N ARG A 51 -9.69 -22.70 3.97
CA ARG A 51 -8.37 -22.65 4.62
C ARG A 51 -7.47 -21.53 4.07
N ASP A 52 -7.69 -21.10 2.83
CA ASP A 52 -6.80 -20.18 2.09
C ASP A 52 -7.42 -18.80 1.78
N PHE A 53 -8.64 -18.49 2.25
CA PHE A 53 -9.30 -17.19 1.99
C PHE A 53 -10.10 -16.71 3.20
N SER A 54 -9.58 -15.68 3.86
CA SER A 54 -10.12 -15.09 5.09
C SER A 54 -11.12 -13.96 4.82
N ALA A 55 -11.89 -13.59 5.85
CA ALA A 55 -12.72 -12.38 5.80
C ALA A 55 -11.88 -11.10 5.59
N HIS A 56 -10.61 -11.09 6.00
CA HIS A 56 -9.69 -9.98 5.76
C HIS A 56 -9.27 -9.89 4.29
N ASP A 57 -9.08 -11.02 3.60
CA ASP A 57 -8.79 -11.05 2.14
C ASP A 57 -9.99 -10.54 1.33
N ARG A 58 -11.21 -10.86 1.77
CA ARG A 58 -12.44 -10.33 1.20
C ARG A 58 -12.53 -8.81 1.37
N GLN A 59 -12.31 -8.31 2.59
CA GLN A 59 -12.27 -6.87 2.85
C GLN A 59 -11.22 -6.17 1.99
N THR A 60 -10.01 -6.72 1.93
CA THR A 60 -8.91 -6.20 1.13
C THR A 60 -9.29 -6.09 -0.36
N SER A 61 -9.95 -7.12 -0.90
CA SER A 61 -10.41 -7.13 -2.30
C SER A 61 -11.50 -6.09 -2.56
N LEU A 62 -12.48 -5.97 -1.64
CA LEU A 62 -13.58 -5.01 -1.78
C LEU A 62 -13.12 -3.55 -1.60
N SER A 63 -12.20 -3.28 -0.66
CA SER A 63 -11.58 -1.97 -0.49
C SER A 63 -10.76 -1.57 -1.72
N ALA A 64 -9.96 -2.49 -2.27
CA ALA A 64 -9.25 -2.24 -3.52
C ALA A 64 -10.21 -1.89 -4.69
N ALA A 65 -11.40 -2.50 -4.72
CA ALA A 65 -12.41 -2.18 -5.71
C ALA A 65 -12.96 -0.74 -5.55
N ILE A 66 -13.15 -0.25 -4.31
CA ILE A 66 -13.51 1.15 -4.05
C ILE A 66 -12.39 2.09 -4.49
N ALA A 67 -11.14 1.80 -4.11
CA ALA A 67 -9.98 2.60 -4.48
C ALA A 67 -9.85 2.77 -6.01
N ASN A 68 -10.16 1.72 -6.77
CA ASN A 68 -10.19 1.76 -8.23
C ASN A 68 -11.23 2.75 -8.79
N GLN A 69 -12.44 2.77 -8.21
CA GLN A 69 -13.50 3.70 -8.62
C GLN A 69 -13.06 5.15 -8.40
N ASP A 70 -12.51 5.43 -7.22
CA ASP A 70 -12.03 6.75 -6.86
C ASP A 70 -10.85 7.19 -7.74
N THR A 71 -9.94 6.27 -8.05
CA THR A 71 -8.78 6.54 -8.93
C THR A 71 -9.22 6.87 -10.34
N CYS A 72 -10.18 6.11 -10.90
CA CYS A 72 -10.75 6.40 -12.22
C CYS A 72 -11.34 7.81 -12.26
N ARG A 73 -12.10 8.21 -11.24
CA ARG A 73 -12.63 9.58 -11.14
C ARG A 73 -11.54 10.63 -10.98
N ASN A 74 -10.49 10.35 -10.19
CA ASN A 74 -9.40 11.29 -9.95
C ASN A 74 -8.60 11.59 -11.22
N GLY A 75 -8.41 10.63 -12.12
CA GLY A 75 -7.75 10.89 -13.41
C GLY A 75 -8.42 11.99 -14.25
N PHE A 76 -9.74 12.18 -14.12
CA PHE A 76 -10.43 13.31 -14.75
C PHE A 76 -10.27 14.62 -13.94
N LYS A 77 -10.18 14.54 -12.62
CA LYS A 77 -9.95 15.71 -11.75
C LYS A 77 -8.56 16.29 -11.95
N ASP A 78 -7.54 15.45 -12.15
CA ASP A 78 -6.15 15.85 -12.45
C ASP A 78 -6.10 16.88 -13.60
N PHE A 79 -7.01 16.74 -14.56
CA PHE A 79 -7.10 17.61 -15.74
C PHE A 79 -8.26 18.61 -15.70
N LYS A 80 -8.96 18.76 -14.58
CA LYS A 80 -10.16 19.60 -14.42
C LYS A 80 -11.31 19.21 -15.39
N LEU A 81 -11.42 17.93 -15.74
CA LEU A 81 -12.40 17.36 -16.68
C LEU A 81 -13.57 16.63 -15.96
N THR A 82 -14.00 17.12 -14.80
CA THR A 82 -15.05 16.46 -14.01
C THR A 82 -16.40 16.43 -14.74
N SER A 83 -16.71 17.43 -15.55
CA SER A 83 -17.91 17.45 -16.41
C SER A 83 -17.86 16.36 -17.49
N SER A 84 -16.69 16.12 -18.09
CA SER A 84 -16.50 15.05 -19.08
C SER A 84 -16.71 13.67 -18.46
N TYR A 85 -16.27 13.46 -17.21
CA TYR A 85 -16.53 12.23 -16.47
C TYR A 85 -18.04 11.93 -16.40
N SER A 86 -18.85 12.90 -15.95
CA SER A 86 -20.32 12.73 -15.87
C SER A 86 -20.98 12.46 -17.22
N LYS A 87 -20.37 12.89 -18.34
CA LYS A 87 -20.85 12.59 -19.70
C LYS A 87 -20.56 11.16 -20.13
N TYR A 88 -19.43 10.58 -19.73
CA TYR A 88 -19.03 9.22 -20.11
C TYR A 88 -19.56 8.16 -19.16
N PHE A 89 -19.86 8.54 -17.92
CA PHE A 89 -20.28 7.64 -16.86
C PHE A 89 -21.64 8.07 -16.31
N PRO A 90 -22.73 7.34 -16.61
CA PRO A 90 -24.02 7.56 -15.98
C PRO A 90 -23.85 7.53 -14.46
N ILE A 91 -24.18 8.65 -13.82
CA ILE A 91 -23.96 8.87 -12.38
C ILE A 91 -24.62 7.75 -11.56
N HIS A 92 -25.79 7.28 -12.01
CA HIS A 92 -26.52 6.19 -11.38
C HIS A 92 -25.73 4.88 -11.38
N THR A 93 -25.11 4.48 -12.48
CA THR A 93 -24.37 3.21 -12.57
C THR A 93 -23.14 3.21 -11.66
N HIS A 94 -22.36 4.29 -11.65
CA HIS A 94 -21.22 4.42 -10.75
C HIS A 94 -21.65 4.45 -9.29
N ARG A 95 -22.66 5.26 -8.94
CA ARG A 95 -23.20 5.33 -7.58
C ARG A 95 -23.71 3.98 -7.10
N ASN A 96 -24.41 3.25 -7.96
CA ASN A 96 -24.94 1.93 -7.64
C ASN A 96 -23.82 0.91 -7.42
N LEU A 97 -22.76 0.94 -8.24
CA LEU A 97 -21.58 0.10 -8.03
C LEU A 97 -20.92 0.40 -6.68
N THR A 98 -20.59 1.66 -6.40
CA THR A 98 -19.95 2.05 -5.13
C THR A 98 -20.82 1.68 -3.92
N LYS A 99 -22.14 1.84 -4.01
CA LYS A 99 -23.07 1.48 -2.93
C LYS A 99 -23.17 -0.03 -2.74
N SER A 100 -23.11 -0.80 -3.83
CA SER A 100 -23.12 -2.27 -3.75
C SER A 100 -21.83 -2.82 -3.14
N ILE A 101 -20.67 -2.22 -3.47
CA ILE A 101 -19.39 -2.57 -2.85
C ILE A 101 -19.40 -2.20 -1.37
N SER A 102 -19.89 -1.00 -1.02
CA SER A 102 -20.08 -0.55 0.36
C SER A 102 -20.93 -1.51 1.20
N ASN A 103 -22.11 -1.91 0.69
CA ASN A 103 -22.95 -2.90 1.35
C ASN A 103 -22.22 -4.25 1.53
N SER A 104 -21.46 -4.68 0.52
CA SER A 104 -20.67 -5.92 0.59
C SER A 104 -19.56 -5.83 1.65
N LEU A 105 -18.91 -4.67 1.79
CA LEU A 105 -17.92 -4.42 2.85
C LEU A 105 -18.56 -4.49 4.23
N ALA A 106 -19.73 -3.87 4.42
CA ALA A 106 -20.44 -3.90 5.69
C ALA A 106 -20.79 -5.35 6.10
N VAL A 107 -21.30 -6.16 5.17
CA VAL A 107 -21.59 -7.58 5.40
C VAL A 107 -20.30 -8.36 5.70
N SER A 108 -19.23 -8.14 4.92
CA SER A 108 -17.94 -8.82 5.13
C SER A 108 -17.33 -8.47 6.49
N LYS A 109 -17.47 -7.23 6.94
CA LYS A 109 -17.00 -6.75 8.24
C LYS A 109 -17.79 -7.37 9.39
N ALA A 110 -19.11 -7.42 9.28
CA ALA A 110 -19.94 -8.11 10.26
C ALA A 110 -19.59 -9.60 10.37
N ALA A 111 -19.38 -10.27 9.23
CA ALA A 111 -18.95 -11.67 9.20
C ALA A 111 -17.57 -11.89 9.86
N ALA A 112 -16.59 -11.02 9.58
CA ALA A 112 -15.27 -11.09 10.21
C ALA A 112 -15.33 -10.97 11.74
N VAL A 113 -16.19 -10.07 12.24
CA VAL A 113 -16.41 -9.89 13.69
C VAL A 113 -17.05 -11.15 14.29
N ALA A 114 -18.06 -11.72 13.62
CA ALA A 114 -18.71 -12.95 14.06
C ALA A 114 -17.72 -14.13 14.12
N GLU A 115 -16.85 -14.29 13.11
CA GLU A 115 -15.79 -15.31 13.09
C GLU A 115 -14.79 -15.13 14.24
N ALA A 116 -14.35 -13.90 14.51
CA ALA A 116 -13.43 -13.61 15.60
C ALA A 116 -14.06 -13.92 16.98
N VAL A 117 -15.35 -13.62 17.16
CA VAL A 117 -16.11 -13.97 18.37
C VAL A 117 -16.24 -15.48 18.51
N ALA A 118 -16.60 -16.20 17.45
CA ALA A 118 -16.72 -17.66 17.46
C ALA A 118 -15.40 -18.35 17.82
N LYS A 119 -14.27 -17.90 17.26
CA LYS A 119 -12.92 -18.41 17.61
C LYS A 119 -12.55 -18.19 19.07
N LYS A 120 -12.94 -17.06 19.67
CA LYS A 120 -12.74 -16.81 21.10
C LYS A 120 -13.60 -17.73 21.96
N HIS A 121 -14.86 -17.99 21.59
CA HIS A 121 -15.73 -18.90 22.34
C HIS A 121 -15.25 -20.35 22.31
N THR A 122 -14.77 -20.85 21.17
CA THR A 122 -14.20 -22.21 21.08
C THR A 122 -12.90 -22.32 21.89
N ALA A 123 -11.99 -21.35 21.81
CA ALA A 123 -10.78 -21.32 22.64
C ALA A 123 -11.08 -21.30 24.15
N THR A 124 -12.13 -20.59 24.56
CA THR A 124 -12.55 -20.52 25.98
C THR A 124 -13.19 -21.83 26.46
N ALA A 125 -13.89 -22.56 25.58
CA ALA A 125 -14.44 -23.88 25.88
C ALA A 125 -13.32 -24.93 26.11
N PHE A 126 -12.27 -24.94 25.28
CA PHE A 126 -11.14 -25.86 25.45
C PHE A 126 -10.32 -25.59 26.73
N THR A 127 -10.22 -24.33 27.19
CA THR A 127 -9.55 -24.01 28.47
C THR A 127 -10.36 -24.39 29.72
N LYS A 128 -11.69 -24.56 29.62
CA LYS A 128 -12.51 -25.04 30.74
C LYS A 128 -12.49 -26.57 30.88
N PHE A 129 -12.30 -27.32 29.81
CA PHE A 129 -12.19 -28.79 29.86
C PHE A 129 -10.81 -29.30 30.29
N SER A 130 -9.75 -28.49 30.20
CA SER A 130 -8.41 -28.90 30.65
C SER A 130 -8.13 -28.66 32.13
N LYS A 131 -9.03 -28.01 32.88
CA LYS A 131 -8.83 -27.67 34.31
C LYS A 131 -9.42 -28.68 35.30
N GLN A 132 -9.92 -29.83 34.82
CA GLN A 132 -10.59 -30.83 35.66
C GLN A 132 -9.96 -32.24 35.65
N ARG A 133 -8.82 -32.46 34.98
CA ARG A 133 -8.07 -33.73 35.06
C ARG A 133 -6.56 -33.49 35.03
N SER A 134 -5.93 -33.38 36.21
CA SER A 134 -4.60 -33.93 36.55
C SER A 134 -4.04 -33.29 37.83
N SER A 135 -4.40 -33.86 38.97
CA SER A 135 -3.50 -33.97 40.11
C SER A 135 -2.54 -35.13 39.83
N GLY A 136 -1.26 -34.86 39.63
CA GLY A 136 -0.22 -35.90 39.63
C GLY A 136 0.97 -35.63 38.72
N GLY A 137 2.16 -35.54 39.33
CA GLY A 137 3.44 -35.95 38.74
C GLY A 137 4.19 -34.91 37.92
N GLY A 138 5.38 -34.54 38.41
CA GLY A 138 6.30 -33.60 37.77
C GLY A 138 6.95 -34.11 36.49
N GLY A 139 7.52 -33.15 35.75
CA GLY A 139 8.31 -33.39 34.54
C GLY A 139 8.44 -32.11 33.72
N GLY A 140 9.50 -31.34 33.96
CA GLY A 140 9.86 -30.19 33.14
C GLY A 140 10.20 -30.62 31.70
N GLY A 141 9.21 -30.54 30.81
CA GLY A 141 9.38 -30.81 29.38
C GLY A 141 9.36 -29.52 28.58
N ARG A 142 10.52 -29.14 28.02
CA ARG A 142 10.60 -28.16 26.93
C ARG A 142 9.66 -28.62 25.81
N ARG A 143 8.62 -27.82 25.51
CA ARG A 143 7.78 -28.02 24.32
C ARG A 143 8.63 -27.75 23.07
N LEU A 144 9.14 -28.82 22.45
CA LEU A 144 9.54 -28.78 21.06
C LEU A 144 8.29 -28.51 20.21
N MET A 145 8.26 -27.33 19.56
CA MET A 145 7.29 -27.00 18.54
C MET A 145 7.64 -27.81 17.27
N SER A 146 6.84 -28.84 16.98
CA SER A 146 6.84 -29.50 15.66
C SER A 146 6.49 -28.48 14.57
N SER A 147 7.34 -28.42 13.53
CA SER A 147 7.54 -27.27 12.63
C SER A 147 6.76 -27.30 11.32
N ASP A 148 5.86 -28.25 11.08
CA ASP A 148 5.48 -28.55 9.68
C ASP A 148 4.02 -28.24 9.29
N GLN A 149 3.27 -27.47 10.09
CA GLN A 149 1.88 -27.06 9.76
C GLN A 149 1.59 -25.54 9.74
N LYS A 150 2.60 -24.67 9.71
CA LYS A 150 2.41 -23.21 9.91
C LYS A 150 2.62 -22.30 8.69
N PHE A 151 2.61 -22.82 7.46
CA PHE A 151 2.83 -21.98 6.27
C PHE A 151 1.78 -22.23 5.18
N PRO A 152 1.17 -21.17 4.62
CA PRO A 152 0.30 -21.30 3.45
C PRO A 152 1.04 -21.97 2.29
N SER A 153 0.35 -22.83 1.55
CA SER A 153 0.90 -23.65 0.45
C SER A 153 1.51 -22.85 -0.70
N TRP A 154 1.21 -21.55 -0.79
CA TRP A 154 1.71 -20.65 -1.82
C TRP A 154 3.09 -20.03 -1.51
N ILE A 155 3.71 -20.36 -0.37
CA ILE A 155 5.06 -19.88 -0.01
C ILE A 155 6.04 -21.05 0.17
N PRO A 156 6.92 -21.30 -0.81
CA PRO A 156 7.98 -22.31 -0.70
C PRO A 156 8.99 -22.00 0.41
N LEU A 157 9.54 -23.06 1.02
CA LEU A 157 10.59 -22.99 2.04
C LEU A 157 11.86 -22.26 1.57
N SER A 158 12.14 -22.27 0.26
CA SER A 158 13.30 -21.60 -0.35
C SER A 158 13.28 -20.08 -0.21
N ASP A 159 12.08 -19.47 -0.21
CA ASP A 159 11.94 -18.02 -0.18
C ASP A 159 12.35 -17.42 1.17
N ARG A 160 12.38 -18.27 2.22
CA ARG A 160 12.74 -17.90 3.61
C ARG A 160 14.25 -17.76 3.82
N LYS A 161 15.06 -18.52 3.08
CA LYS A 161 16.54 -18.45 3.14
C LYS A 161 17.12 -17.34 2.27
N LEU A 162 16.38 -16.90 1.25
CA LEU A 162 16.83 -15.96 0.21
C LEU A 162 17.21 -14.55 0.74
N LEU A 163 16.86 -14.23 1.99
CA LEU A 163 16.93 -12.86 2.52
C LEU A 163 17.64 -12.75 3.87
N GLN A 164 18.01 -13.87 4.46
CA GLN A 164 18.82 -13.91 5.69
C GLN A 164 20.32 -13.87 5.40
N ASP A 165 20.75 -14.24 4.19
CA ASP A 165 22.15 -14.13 3.78
C ASP A 165 22.46 -12.74 3.20
N SER A 166 23.48 -12.09 3.75
CA SER A 166 24.11 -10.87 3.22
C SER A 166 24.96 -11.14 1.98
N GLU A 167 25.22 -12.41 1.68
CA GLU A 167 25.89 -12.86 0.47
C GLU A 167 24.85 -13.48 -0.47
N THR A 168 24.88 -13.09 -1.73
CA THR A 168 23.98 -13.52 -2.81
C THR A 168 24.02 -15.03 -3.09
N THR A 169 23.53 -15.88 -2.18
CA THR A 169 23.55 -17.35 -2.31
C THR A 169 22.39 -17.91 -3.13
N THR A 170 21.45 -17.06 -3.59
CA THR A 170 20.46 -17.49 -4.59
C THR A 170 20.77 -16.91 -5.95
N LYS A 171 21.06 -17.80 -6.92
CA LYS A 171 21.24 -17.43 -8.32
C LYS A 171 19.98 -16.70 -8.82
N PRO A 172 20.08 -15.42 -9.25
CA PRO A 172 18.93 -14.69 -9.77
C PRO A 172 18.41 -15.36 -11.04
N ASP A 173 17.09 -15.33 -11.26
CA ASP A 173 16.49 -15.89 -12.48
C ASP A 173 16.81 -14.98 -13.67
N LEU A 174 16.77 -13.65 -13.46
CA LEU A 174 17.11 -12.65 -14.45
C LEU A 174 18.10 -11.62 -13.89
N VAL A 175 19.09 -11.22 -14.69
CA VAL A 175 20.06 -10.16 -14.35
C VAL A 175 19.89 -9.00 -15.31
N VAL A 176 19.83 -7.79 -14.77
CA VAL A 176 19.79 -6.54 -15.52
C VAL A 176 21.08 -5.77 -15.25
N ALA A 177 21.81 -5.40 -16.28
CA ALA A 177 23.06 -4.65 -16.16
C ALA A 177 23.24 -3.69 -17.34
N LYS A 178 23.44 -2.39 -17.08
CA LYS A 178 23.59 -1.39 -18.14
C LYS A 178 24.87 -1.56 -18.96
N ASP A 179 25.90 -2.17 -18.36
CA ASP A 179 27.19 -2.47 -18.98
C ASP A 179 27.17 -3.69 -19.93
N GLY A 180 26.02 -4.36 -20.06
CA GLY A 180 25.87 -5.55 -20.90
C GLY A 180 26.30 -6.86 -20.23
N SER A 181 26.74 -6.84 -18.96
CA SER A 181 27.16 -8.04 -18.21
C SER A 181 25.99 -8.89 -17.68
N GLY A 182 24.74 -8.54 -17.98
CA GLY A 182 23.52 -9.22 -17.56
C GLY A 182 22.72 -9.77 -18.74
N HIS A 183 21.58 -10.40 -18.45
CA HIS A 183 20.67 -10.89 -19.50
C HIS A 183 19.96 -9.75 -20.25
N TYR A 184 19.72 -8.62 -19.58
CA TYR A 184 19.04 -7.45 -20.14
C TYR A 184 19.74 -6.15 -19.73
N THR A 185 19.57 -5.10 -20.53
CA THR A 185 20.09 -3.74 -20.23
C THR A 185 19.03 -2.80 -19.65
N SER A 186 17.75 -3.21 -19.63
CA SER A 186 16.63 -2.47 -19.01
C SER A 186 15.79 -3.37 -18.12
N ILE A 187 15.20 -2.78 -17.09
CA ILE A 187 14.36 -3.47 -16.10
C ILE A 187 13.06 -3.93 -16.75
N GLN A 188 12.42 -3.10 -17.59
CA GLN A 188 11.19 -3.47 -18.27
C GLN A 188 11.38 -4.67 -19.21
N ALA A 189 12.54 -4.80 -19.87
CA ALA A 189 12.83 -5.98 -20.70
C ALA A 189 12.89 -7.27 -19.86
N ALA A 190 13.53 -7.23 -18.69
CA ALA A 190 13.54 -8.36 -17.76
C ALA A 190 12.12 -8.68 -17.23
N VAL A 191 11.32 -7.67 -16.90
CA VAL A 191 9.91 -7.87 -16.50
C VAL A 191 9.09 -8.53 -17.62
N ASN A 192 9.28 -8.10 -18.87
CA ASN A 192 8.59 -8.69 -20.03
C ASN A 192 9.00 -10.15 -20.27
N ALA A 193 10.27 -10.49 -20.00
CA ALA A 193 10.76 -11.86 -20.07
C ALA A 193 10.24 -12.72 -18.91
N ALA A 194 10.20 -12.16 -17.70
CA ALA A 194 9.66 -12.81 -16.51
C ALA A 194 8.21 -13.29 -16.71
N ALA A 195 7.40 -12.53 -17.45
CA ALA A 195 6.03 -12.90 -17.80
C ALA A 195 5.90 -14.16 -18.66
N LYS A 196 6.97 -14.57 -19.36
CA LYS A 196 6.99 -15.70 -20.30
C LYS A 196 7.62 -16.96 -19.71
N LEU A 197 8.28 -16.86 -18.56
CA LEU A 197 8.94 -18.00 -17.93
C LEU A 197 7.91 -18.95 -17.31
N PRO A 198 8.01 -20.27 -17.54
CA PRO A 198 7.14 -21.24 -16.90
C PRO A 198 7.40 -21.26 -15.38
N ARG A 199 6.34 -21.10 -14.58
CA ARG A 199 6.44 -20.98 -13.11
C ARG A 199 5.89 -22.21 -12.40
N LYS A 200 6.74 -22.90 -11.64
CA LYS A 200 6.35 -23.98 -10.71
C LYS A 200 6.16 -23.43 -9.28
N HIS A 201 5.34 -22.39 -9.12
CA HIS A 201 5.06 -21.74 -7.81
C HIS A 201 6.29 -21.19 -7.04
N LYS A 202 7.42 -20.97 -7.71
CA LYS A 202 8.63 -20.34 -7.14
C LYS A 202 8.60 -18.83 -7.38
N ARG A 203 9.06 -18.03 -6.42
CA ARG A 203 9.36 -16.60 -6.58
C ARG A 203 10.39 -16.37 -7.69
N LEU A 204 10.17 -15.35 -8.50
CA LEU A 204 11.05 -14.96 -9.61
C LEU A 204 11.91 -13.78 -9.16
N VAL A 205 13.23 -13.93 -9.24
CA VAL A 205 14.19 -12.92 -8.79
C VAL A 205 14.81 -12.22 -10.00
N ILE A 206 14.60 -10.90 -10.07
CA ILE A 206 15.26 -9.99 -11.00
C ILE A 206 16.32 -9.22 -10.21
N TYR A 207 17.59 -9.50 -10.48
CA TYR A 207 18.71 -8.75 -9.92
C TYR A 207 19.08 -7.61 -10.87
N VAL A 208 19.17 -6.39 -10.34
CA VAL A 208 19.43 -5.16 -11.09
C VAL A 208 20.73 -4.56 -10.57
N LYS A 209 21.79 -4.69 -11.36
CA LYS A 209 23.11 -4.17 -10.99
C LYS A 209 23.11 -2.65 -10.84
N ALA A 210 24.20 -2.12 -10.26
CA ALA A 210 24.43 -0.71 -10.11
C ALA A 210 24.26 0.05 -11.44
N GLY A 211 23.61 1.20 -11.37
CA GLY A 211 23.34 2.06 -12.51
C GLY A 211 22.08 2.90 -12.33
N VAL A 212 21.98 3.93 -13.18
CA VAL A 212 20.80 4.80 -13.27
C VAL A 212 19.95 4.39 -14.48
N TYR A 213 18.83 3.72 -14.23
CA TYR A 213 17.89 3.21 -15.22
C TYR A 213 16.80 4.26 -15.50
N ARG A 214 16.92 4.95 -16.64
CA ARG A 214 15.97 5.99 -17.07
C ARG A 214 14.81 5.37 -17.85
N GLU A 215 13.85 4.79 -17.14
CA GLU A 215 12.71 4.08 -17.73
C GLU A 215 11.48 4.14 -16.82
N ASN A 216 10.30 3.98 -17.40
CA ASN A 216 9.06 3.74 -16.65
C ASN A 216 8.75 2.24 -16.69
N VAL A 217 8.72 1.60 -15.52
CA VAL A 217 8.52 0.15 -15.39
C VAL A 217 7.11 -0.17 -14.91
N VAL A 218 6.47 -1.17 -15.52
CA VAL A 218 5.14 -1.67 -15.15
C VAL A 218 5.18 -3.19 -14.98
N ILE A 219 4.93 -3.65 -13.75
CA ILE A 219 4.68 -5.06 -13.42
C ILE A 219 3.16 -5.26 -13.36
N LYS A 220 2.61 -5.89 -14.40
CA LYS A 220 1.17 -6.13 -14.53
C LYS A 220 0.67 -7.19 -13.54
N LYS A 221 -0.63 -7.20 -13.24
CA LYS A 221 -1.29 -8.16 -12.32
C LYS A 221 -1.06 -9.64 -12.65
N SER A 222 -0.80 -9.96 -13.92
CA SER A 222 -0.50 -11.31 -14.39
C SER A 222 0.89 -11.80 -13.97
N ILE A 223 1.80 -10.90 -13.60
CA ILE A 223 3.17 -11.20 -13.23
C ILE A 223 3.29 -11.13 -11.71
N LYS A 224 3.03 -12.25 -11.02
CA LYS A 224 2.98 -12.35 -9.55
C LYS A 224 4.31 -12.79 -8.96
N ASP A 225 4.49 -12.67 -7.65
CA ASP A 225 5.61 -13.21 -6.89
C ASP A 225 6.99 -12.87 -7.52
N VAL A 226 7.15 -11.61 -7.90
CA VAL A 226 8.41 -11.06 -8.44
C VAL A 226 9.16 -10.35 -7.33
N MET A 227 10.44 -10.65 -7.23
CA MET A 227 11.38 -9.91 -6.40
C MET A 227 12.36 -9.13 -7.27
N VAL A 228 12.52 -7.85 -6.99
CA VAL A 228 13.52 -6.98 -7.61
C VAL A 228 14.57 -6.62 -6.55
N ILE A 229 15.83 -6.94 -6.81
CA ILE A 229 16.96 -6.68 -5.90
C ILE A 229 17.96 -5.77 -6.61
N GLY A 230 18.34 -4.66 -5.99
CA GLY A 230 19.43 -3.80 -6.44
C GLY A 230 20.72 -4.00 -5.64
N ASP A 231 21.80 -3.37 -6.11
CA ASP A 231 23.12 -3.33 -5.44
C ASP A 231 23.18 -2.37 -4.24
N GLY A 232 22.05 -1.80 -3.85
CA GLY A 232 21.93 -0.80 -2.79
C GLY A 232 21.24 0.46 -3.28
N ILE A 233 20.62 1.19 -2.34
CA ILE A 233 19.82 2.38 -2.64
C ILE A 233 20.62 3.50 -3.31
N ASP A 234 21.93 3.59 -3.06
CA ASP A 234 22.79 4.61 -3.66
C ASP A 234 23.44 4.15 -4.98
N SER A 235 23.32 2.85 -5.31
CA SER A 235 23.95 2.23 -6.48
C SER A 235 22.95 1.95 -7.60
N THR A 236 21.77 1.42 -7.28
CA THR A 236 20.73 1.05 -8.25
C THR A 236 19.55 2.01 -8.17
N ILE A 237 19.36 2.82 -9.22
CA ILE A 237 18.33 3.87 -9.26
C ILE A 237 17.49 3.70 -10.50
N VAL A 238 16.16 3.55 -10.36
CA VAL A 238 15.20 3.68 -11.46
C VAL A 238 14.54 5.04 -11.40
N THR A 239 14.61 5.80 -12.50
CA THR A 239 14.23 7.22 -12.52
C THR A 239 13.37 7.58 -13.73
N GLY A 240 12.41 8.46 -13.52
CA GLY A 240 11.48 8.99 -14.52
C GLY A 240 11.06 10.42 -14.18
N SER A 241 10.20 11.03 -15.00
CA SER A 241 9.79 12.43 -14.83
C SER A 241 8.35 12.72 -15.30
N ARG A 242 7.52 11.68 -15.45
CA ARG A 242 6.11 11.85 -15.81
C ARG A 242 5.39 12.57 -14.66
N ASN A 243 4.46 13.46 -15.03
CA ASN A 243 3.75 14.32 -14.08
C ASN A 243 2.39 14.79 -14.64
N VAL A 244 1.56 15.34 -13.76
CA VAL A 244 0.22 15.81 -14.12
C VAL A 244 0.22 17.04 -15.03
N LYS A 245 1.10 18.01 -14.75
CA LYS A 245 1.17 19.26 -15.52
C LYS A 245 1.43 19.01 -17.01
N ASP A 246 2.31 18.06 -17.32
CA ASP A 246 2.71 17.69 -18.68
C ASP A 246 1.76 16.66 -19.33
N GLY A 247 0.67 16.26 -18.65
CA GLY A 247 -0.45 15.56 -19.27
C GLY A 247 -0.56 14.06 -19.00
N THR A 248 0.17 13.52 -18.02
CA THR A 248 -0.10 12.17 -17.48
C THR A 248 -1.06 12.26 -16.29
N THR A 249 -1.86 11.25 -16.02
CA THR A 249 -2.63 11.21 -14.76
C THR A 249 -1.69 10.92 -13.60
N THR A 250 -2.10 11.23 -12.37
CA THR A 250 -1.36 10.86 -11.17
C THR A 250 -1.08 9.35 -11.16
N PHE A 251 -2.07 8.53 -11.53
CA PHE A 251 -1.95 7.07 -11.60
C PHE A 251 -0.88 6.57 -12.60
N ARG A 252 -0.75 7.20 -13.77
CA ARG A 252 0.25 6.84 -14.80
C ARG A 252 1.56 7.63 -14.73
N SER A 253 1.68 8.59 -13.82
CA SER A 253 2.91 9.33 -13.60
C SER A 253 4.02 8.49 -12.94
N ALA A 254 3.66 7.34 -12.36
CA ALA A 254 4.58 6.45 -11.68
C ALA A 254 5.81 6.08 -12.53
N THR A 255 7.01 6.32 -11.98
CA THR A 255 8.27 5.76 -12.53
C THR A 255 8.22 4.24 -12.48
N PHE A 256 7.79 3.67 -11.36
CA PHE A 256 7.66 2.23 -11.18
C PHE A 256 6.26 1.88 -10.67
N ALA A 257 5.52 1.06 -11.43
CA ALA A 257 4.16 0.66 -11.09
C ALA A 257 4.06 -0.87 -10.92
N VAL A 258 3.48 -1.32 -9.82
CA VAL A 258 3.33 -2.75 -9.50
C VAL A 258 1.87 -3.08 -9.20
N SER A 259 1.32 -4.04 -9.93
CA SER A 259 -0.02 -4.60 -9.70
C SER A 259 -0.02 -6.11 -9.45
N GLY A 260 1.10 -6.80 -9.66
CA GLY A 260 1.23 -8.24 -9.41
C GLY A 260 1.45 -8.56 -7.93
N ASN A 261 0.58 -9.37 -7.34
CA ASN A 261 0.63 -9.76 -5.92
C ASN A 261 1.95 -10.44 -5.54
N GLY A 262 2.36 -10.31 -4.27
CA GLY A 262 3.57 -10.94 -3.73
C GLY A 262 4.86 -10.26 -4.17
N PHE A 263 4.78 -9.00 -4.62
CA PHE A 263 5.95 -8.26 -5.05
C PHE A 263 6.89 -7.93 -3.89
N VAL A 264 8.19 -8.08 -4.11
CA VAL A 264 9.23 -7.68 -3.16
C VAL A 264 10.25 -6.78 -3.86
N ALA A 265 10.63 -5.68 -3.23
CA ALA A 265 11.78 -4.89 -3.64
C ALA A 265 12.81 -4.80 -2.51
N ARG A 266 14.10 -4.90 -2.86
CA ARG A 266 15.21 -4.70 -1.94
C ARG A 266 16.35 -3.89 -2.53
N GLY A 267 16.93 -2.98 -1.76
CA GLY A 267 18.22 -2.35 -2.10
C GLY A 267 18.17 -1.52 -3.38
N ILE A 268 17.07 -0.81 -3.64
CA ILE A 268 16.85 -0.04 -4.87
C ILE A 268 16.17 1.30 -4.58
N THR A 269 16.52 2.33 -5.35
CA THR A 269 15.86 3.63 -5.33
C THR A 269 14.86 3.77 -6.48
N PHE A 270 13.64 4.17 -6.16
CA PHE A 270 12.60 4.61 -7.09
C PHE A 270 12.50 6.13 -7.06
N GLU A 271 12.64 6.79 -8.21
CA GLU A 271 12.73 8.25 -8.28
C GLU A 271 11.82 8.86 -9.35
N ASN A 272 11.20 9.99 -9.01
CA ASN A 272 10.60 10.89 -9.99
C ASN A 272 11.25 12.28 -9.89
N THR A 273 11.86 12.71 -10.98
CA THR A 273 12.67 13.93 -11.10
C THR A 273 11.90 15.12 -11.66
N ALA A 274 10.58 15.05 -11.78
CA ALA A 274 9.77 16.11 -12.39
C ALA A 274 9.92 17.49 -11.71
N GLY A 275 10.13 17.52 -10.39
CA GLY A 275 10.22 18.77 -9.62
C GLY A 275 8.87 19.22 -9.05
N PRO A 276 8.88 20.09 -8.01
CA PRO A 276 7.65 20.49 -7.32
C PRO A 276 6.73 21.38 -8.18
N GLU A 277 7.27 22.08 -9.18
CA GLU A 277 6.54 22.94 -10.11
C GLU A 277 5.68 22.15 -11.12
N LYS A 278 5.88 20.83 -11.18
CA LYS A 278 5.15 19.90 -12.05
C LYS A 278 3.94 19.24 -11.37
N HIS A 279 3.68 19.59 -10.11
CA HIS A 279 2.60 19.02 -9.29
C HIS A 279 2.77 17.51 -9.09
N GLN A 280 1.69 16.72 -9.15
CA GLN A 280 1.73 15.29 -8.85
C GLN A 280 2.68 14.54 -9.80
N ALA A 281 3.64 13.81 -9.23
CA ALA A 281 4.65 13.06 -9.96
C ALA A 281 5.14 11.86 -9.14
N VAL A 282 4.57 10.69 -9.42
CA VAL A 282 4.76 9.49 -8.60
C VAL A 282 6.10 8.82 -8.90
N ALA A 283 6.87 8.47 -7.86
CA ALA A 283 8.07 7.65 -7.99
C ALA A 283 7.73 6.17 -8.01
N LEU A 284 6.92 5.70 -7.06
CA LEU A 284 6.41 4.33 -7.04
C LEU A 284 4.91 4.28 -6.76
N ARG A 285 4.20 3.47 -7.53
CA ARG A 285 2.82 3.08 -7.27
C ARG A 285 2.71 1.58 -7.02
N SER A 286 2.06 1.20 -5.94
CA SER A 286 1.80 -0.21 -5.62
C SER A 286 0.30 -0.47 -5.40
N SER A 287 -0.22 -1.39 -6.20
CA SER A 287 -1.57 -1.97 -6.12
C SER A 287 -1.49 -3.49 -5.82
N SER A 288 -0.30 -3.97 -5.44
CA SER A 288 -0.02 -5.38 -5.14
C SER A 288 -0.48 -5.76 -3.74
N ASP A 289 -1.15 -6.91 -3.60
CA ASP A 289 -1.30 -7.52 -2.27
C ASP A 289 0.01 -8.13 -1.80
N PHE A 290 0.20 -8.17 -0.49
CA PHE A 290 1.41 -8.72 0.14
C PHE A 290 2.71 -8.10 -0.41
N ALA A 291 2.67 -6.81 -0.74
CA ALA A 291 3.84 -6.11 -1.26
C ALA A 291 4.83 -5.81 -0.12
N VAL A 292 6.11 -6.10 -0.33
CA VAL A 292 7.17 -5.79 0.64
C VAL A 292 8.24 -4.91 -0.01
N PHE A 293 8.60 -3.84 0.69
CA PHE A 293 9.73 -2.98 0.33
C PHE A 293 10.70 -2.95 1.50
N TYR A 294 11.93 -3.41 1.28
CA TYR A 294 12.96 -3.50 2.32
C TYR A 294 14.23 -2.81 1.86
N ASP A 295 14.84 -1.96 2.68
CA ASP A 295 16.03 -1.20 2.30
C ASP A 295 15.85 -0.47 0.95
N CYS A 296 14.71 0.18 0.75
CA CYS A 296 14.39 0.90 -0.48
C CYS A 296 14.42 2.41 -0.25
N SER A 297 14.60 3.18 -1.33
CA SER A 297 14.38 4.63 -1.27
C SER A 297 13.35 5.08 -2.29
N PHE A 298 12.53 6.06 -1.90
CA PHE A 298 11.49 6.67 -2.72
C PHE A 298 11.73 8.17 -2.75
N LYS A 299 12.05 8.70 -3.93
CA LYS A 299 12.49 10.09 -4.09
C LYS A 299 11.56 10.85 -5.03
N GLY A 300 11.00 11.95 -4.54
CA GLY A 300 10.16 12.84 -5.33
C GLY A 300 9.88 14.16 -4.61
N TYR A 301 8.78 14.80 -5.02
CA TYR A 301 8.23 15.99 -4.38
C TYR A 301 6.77 15.73 -3.99
N GLN A 302 5.81 16.18 -4.80
CA GLN A 302 4.39 15.94 -4.57
C GLN A 302 4.01 14.53 -5.05
N ASP A 303 3.25 13.81 -4.22
CA ASP A 303 2.70 12.47 -4.53
C ASP A 303 3.79 11.40 -4.79
N THR A 304 4.88 11.40 -4.01
CA THR A 304 6.04 10.53 -4.26
C THR A 304 5.71 9.02 -4.22
N LEU A 305 5.03 8.56 -3.17
CA LEU A 305 4.76 7.14 -2.91
C LEU A 305 3.25 6.89 -2.89
N TYR A 306 2.76 6.27 -3.95
CA TYR A 306 1.35 5.94 -4.11
C TYR A 306 1.10 4.51 -3.63
N LEU A 307 0.77 4.37 -2.34
CA LEU A 307 0.29 3.13 -1.73
C LEU A 307 -1.19 2.96 -2.08
N HIS A 308 -1.44 2.60 -3.33
CA HIS A 308 -2.75 2.71 -3.98
C HIS A 308 -3.83 1.85 -3.33
N SER A 309 -3.58 0.55 -3.14
CA SER A 309 -4.56 -0.38 -2.56
C SER A 309 -3.90 -1.66 -2.02
N ARG A 310 -4.67 -2.49 -1.31
CA ARG A 310 -4.27 -3.80 -0.74
C ARG A 310 -3.23 -3.72 0.39
N ARG A 311 -2.70 -4.86 0.85
CA ARG A 311 -1.77 -4.92 2.01
C ARG A 311 -0.32 -4.72 1.59
N GLN A 312 0.38 -3.84 2.30
CA GLN A 312 1.75 -3.46 1.96
C GLN A 312 2.59 -3.23 3.23
N PHE A 313 3.85 -3.67 3.20
CA PHE A 313 4.79 -3.50 4.29
C PHE A 313 6.07 -2.85 3.80
N LEU A 314 6.48 -1.77 4.44
CA LEU A 314 7.72 -1.05 4.15
C LEU A 314 8.59 -1.07 5.39
N ARG A 315 9.84 -1.51 5.24
CA ARG A 315 10.79 -1.66 6.35
C ARG A 315 12.14 -1.06 5.98
N ASN A 316 12.69 -0.22 6.86
CA ASN A 316 14.02 0.37 6.65
C ASN A 316 14.12 1.20 5.36
N CYS A 317 13.03 1.85 4.97
CA CYS A 317 12.97 2.65 3.75
C CYS A 317 13.28 4.12 4.02
N LYS A 318 13.84 4.82 3.02
CA LYS A 318 13.99 6.28 3.02
C LYS A 318 12.99 6.91 2.06
N ILE A 319 12.09 7.77 2.54
CA ILE A 319 11.01 8.35 1.75
C ILE A 319 11.14 9.87 1.76
N TYR A 320 11.19 10.49 0.59
CA TYR A 320 11.42 11.93 0.44
C TYR A 320 10.27 12.58 -0.33
N GLY A 321 9.74 13.71 0.17
CA GLY A 321 8.73 14.46 -0.56
C GLY A 321 8.29 15.76 0.11
N THR A 322 7.20 16.34 -0.40
CA THR A 322 6.67 17.64 0.05
C THR A 322 5.18 17.56 0.37
N VAL A 323 4.32 17.66 -0.64
CA VAL A 323 2.87 17.60 -0.53
C VAL A 323 2.39 16.17 -0.75
N ASP A 324 1.61 15.64 0.20
CA ASP A 324 0.91 14.36 0.12
C ASP A 324 1.80 13.19 -0.31
N PHE A 325 3.06 13.18 0.14
CA PHE A 325 4.06 12.34 -0.51
C PHE A 325 3.98 10.86 -0.14
N ILE A 326 3.14 10.48 0.83
CA ILE A 326 2.66 9.11 1.05
C ILE A 326 1.12 9.12 0.98
N PHE A 327 0.54 8.56 -0.08
CA PHE A 327 -0.91 8.70 -0.33
C PHE A 327 -1.53 7.44 -0.92
N GLY A 328 -2.87 7.37 -0.86
CA GLY A 328 -3.65 6.24 -1.37
C GLY A 328 -4.52 5.56 -0.32
N ASP A 329 -5.01 4.36 -0.65
CA ASP A 329 -6.01 3.62 0.13
C ASP A 329 -5.59 2.16 0.39
N SER A 330 -4.29 1.91 0.52
CA SER A 330 -3.80 0.62 0.97
C SER A 330 -4.00 0.44 2.48
N THR A 331 -3.87 -0.82 2.93
CA THR A 331 -3.54 -1.14 4.31
C THR A 331 -2.03 -1.23 4.38
N ALA A 332 -1.36 -0.22 4.92
CA ALA A 332 0.11 -0.17 4.91
C ALA A 332 0.71 0.12 6.28
N ILE A 333 1.82 -0.56 6.57
CA ILE A 333 2.69 -0.25 7.70
C ILE A 333 4.07 0.14 7.18
N LEU A 334 4.54 1.30 7.62
CA LEU A 334 5.90 1.80 7.41
C LEU A 334 6.64 1.66 8.74
N GLN A 335 7.50 0.65 8.85
CA GLN A 335 8.17 0.28 10.09
C GLN A 335 9.66 0.63 10.06
N ASN A 336 10.11 1.42 11.04
CA ASN A 336 11.47 1.91 11.15
C ASN A 336 12.01 2.40 9.79
N CYS A 337 11.28 3.37 9.24
CA CYS A 337 11.63 4.11 8.04
C CYS A 337 12.16 5.50 8.42
N ASN A 338 12.88 6.13 7.51
CA ASN A 338 13.26 7.53 7.59
C ASN A 338 12.42 8.34 6.59
N ILE A 339 11.55 9.19 7.11
CA ILE A 339 10.62 10.00 6.35
C ILE A 339 11.15 11.44 6.34
N HIS A 340 11.53 11.91 5.16
CA HIS A 340 12.17 13.21 4.96
C HIS A 340 11.22 14.17 4.25
N ALA A 341 10.64 15.10 5.02
CA ALA A 341 9.87 16.20 4.48
C ALA A 341 10.83 17.30 3.99
N ARG A 342 10.93 17.43 2.67
CA ARG A 342 11.82 18.36 1.96
C ARG A 342 11.26 19.78 1.98
N LYS A 343 12.07 20.78 1.65
CA LYS A 343 11.56 22.14 1.40
C LYS A 343 10.54 22.17 0.22
N PRO A 344 9.29 22.63 0.44
CA PRO A 344 8.31 22.81 -0.63
C PRO A 344 8.53 24.11 -1.41
N MET A 345 7.72 24.33 -2.45
CA MET A 345 7.63 25.66 -3.08
C MET A 345 7.03 26.68 -2.11
N SER A 346 7.33 27.97 -2.35
CA SER A 346 6.72 29.06 -1.58
C SER A 346 5.20 28.97 -1.57
N GLY A 347 4.59 29.11 -0.38
CA GLY A 347 3.14 29.05 -0.19
C GLY A 347 2.52 27.64 -0.15
N GLN A 348 3.28 26.59 -0.44
CA GLN A 348 2.81 25.21 -0.26
C GLN A 348 2.99 24.75 1.19
N LYS A 349 2.09 23.87 1.63
CA LYS A 349 2.16 23.21 2.93
C LYS A 349 2.58 21.76 2.74
N ASN A 350 3.62 21.34 3.44
CA ASN A 350 4.02 19.94 3.43
C ASN A 350 3.05 19.08 4.22
N THR A 351 2.75 17.91 3.67
CA THR A 351 1.91 16.89 4.28
C THR A 351 2.55 15.54 4.04
N ILE A 352 2.82 14.80 5.11
CA ILE A 352 3.41 13.46 4.99
C ILE A 352 2.41 12.50 4.37
N THR A 353 1.20 12.43 4.94
CA THR A 353 0.16 11.51 4.45
C THR A 353 -1.06 12.19 3.85
N ALA A 354 -1.63 11.55 2.83
CA ALA A 354 -2.97 11.84 2.31
C ALA A 354 -3.73 10.53 2.08
N GLN A 355 -4.24 9.95 3.17
CA GLN A 355 -4.91 8.66 3.11
C GLN A 355 -6.36 8.81 2.61
N SER A 356 -6.79 7.92 1.70
CA SER A 356 -8.05 8.04 0.96
C SER A 356 -9.12 6.99 1.25
N ARG A 357 -9.19 6.48 2.49
CA ARG A 357 -10.31 5.63 2.89
C ARG A 357 -11.62 6.39 2.78
N ASN A 358 -12.55 5.87 1.99
CA ASN A 358 -13.77 6.57 1.63
C ASN A 358 -15.04 5.87 2.13
N ASP A 359 -14.91 4.67 2.68
CA ASP A 359 -16.00 3.93 3.33
C ASP A 359 -15.57 3.44 4.74
N PRO A 360 -16.43 3.58 5.78
CA PRO A 360 -16.09 3.21 7.16
C PRO A 360 -15.91 1.70 7.37
N ASN A 361 -16.36 0.89 6.41
CA ASN A 361 -16.25 -0.57 6.44
C ASN A 361 -14.95 -1.09 5.83
N GLU A 362 -14.14 -0.22 5.22
CA GLU A 362 -12.81 -0.57 4.75
C GLU A 362 -11.83 -0.80 5.90
N SER A 363 -10.97 -1.79 5.72
CA SER A 363 -9.87 -2.11 6.63
C SER A 363 -8.60 -1.30 6.35
N THR A 364 -8.63 -0.39 5.39
CA THR A 364 -7.48 0.38 4.89
C THR A 364 -7.02 1.49 5.83
N GLY A 365 -5.80 1.97 5.64
CA GLY A 365 -5.20 3.00 6.48
C GLY A 365 -3.68 2.88 6.50
N PHE A 366 -3.02 3.94 6.95
CA PHE A 366 -1.57 3.97 7.09
C PHE A 366 -1.17 3.94 8.54
N VAL A 367 -0.18 3.11 8.88
CA VAL A 367 0.49 3.13 10.18
C VAL A 367 1.96 3.41 9.94
N VAL A 368 2.45 4.46 10.58
CA VAL A 368 3.89 4.77 10.65
C VAL A 368 4.35 4.35 12.03
N GLN A 369 5.24 3.35 12.10
CA GLN A 369 5.65 2.73 13.35
C GLN A 369 7.17 2.81 13.52
N SER A 370 7.62 3.20 14.72
CA SER A 370 9.03 3.21 15.12
C SER A 370 9.95 3.90 14.11
N SER A 371 9.42 4.92 13.42
CA SER A 371 10.08 5.60 12.30
C SER A 371 10.53 6.99 12.71
N THR A 372 11.46 7.56 11.94
CA THR A 372 11.93 8.95 12.14
C THR A 372 11.32 9.85 11.08
N VAL A 373 10.78 10.98 11.52
CA VAL A 373 10.31 12.06 10.64
C VAL A 373 11.32 13.21 10.71
N ALA A 374 12.13 13.36 9.68
CA ALA A 374 13.04 14.48 9.50
C ALA A 374 12.34 15.59 8.70
N THR A 375 12.40 16.83 9.20
CA THR A 375 11.66 17.98 8.63
C THR A 375 12.62 19.12 8.28
N GLU A 376 12.71 19.47 6.99
CA GLU A 376 13.46 20.65 6.51
C GLU A 376 12.61 21.93 6.44
N ALA A 377 11.29 21.78 6.50
CA ALA A 377 10.30 22.85 6.44
C ALA A 377 9.10 22.51 7.35
N GLU A 378 8.27 23.52 7.67
CA GLU A 378 7.00 23.30 8.38
C GLU A 378 6.19 22.20 7.70
N THR A 379 5.81 21.19 8.48
CA THR A 379 5.21 19.96 7.96
C THR A 379 4.06 19.50 8.84
N TYR A 380 3.01 18.98 8.20
CA TYR A 380 1.90 18.30 8.86
C TYR A 380 2.02 16.78 8.67
N LEU A 381 1.61 16.00 9.67
CA LEU A 381 1.60 14.54 9.65
C LEU A 381 0.67 14.00 8.54
N GLY A 382 -0.39 14.73 8.21
CA GLY A 382 -1.22 14.41 7.07
C GLY A 382 -2.46 15.29 6.92
N ARG A 383 -3.26 14.99 5.89
CA ARG A 383 -4.57 15.59 5.62
C ARG A 383 -5.58 14.61 5.00
N PRO A 384 -6.89 14.76 5.26
CA PRO A 384 -7.86 13.73 4.91
C PRO A 384 -8.31 13.84 3.46
N TRP A 385 -7.65 13.09 2.56
CA TRP A 385 -8.04 13.08 1.14
C TRP A 385 -9.48 12.59 0.93
N LYS A 386 -9.97 11.72 1.82
CA LYS A 386 -11.35 11.20 1.82
C LYS A 386 -11.99 11.17 3.20
N SER A 387 -13.30 11.00 3.22
CA SER A 387 -14.16 11.20 4.39
C SER A 387 -13.78 10.35 5.60
N PHE A 388 -13.23 9.16 5.40
CA PHE A 388 -12.89 8.23 6.47
C PHE A 388 -11.38 8.05 6.62
N SER A 389 -10.58 9.02 6.16
CA SER A 389 -9.12 8.98 6.18
C SER A 389 -8.58 8.43 7.49
N ARG A 390 -7.65 7.47 7.42
CA ARG A 390 -7.10 6.80 8.60
C ARG A 390 -5.58 6.76 8.57
N THR A 391 -4.95 7.40 9.53
CA THR A 391 -3.48 7.42 9.67
C THR A 391 -3.10 7.40 11.15
N VAL A 392 -2.10 6.59 11.49
CA VAL A 392 -1.62 6.47 12.88
C VAL A 392 -0.09 6.56 12.92
N PHE A 393 0.45 7.38 13.81
CA PHE A 393 1.87 7.46 14.12
C PHE A 393 2.14 6.83 15.50
N LEU A 394 2.91 5.74 15.53
CA LEU A 394 3.20 4.94 16.72
C LEU A 394 4.70 4.95 16.99
N LYS A 395 5.11 5.38 18.19
CA LYS A 395 6.50 5.37 18.67
C LYS A 395 7.50 5.99 17.69
N CYS A 396 7.07 7.03 16.97
CA CYS A 396 7.91 7.73 16.00
C CYS A 396 8.71 8.84 16.65
N ASN A 397 9.91 9.11 16.14
CA ASN A 397 10.67 10.32 16.47
C ASN A 397 10.28 11.44 15.49
N LEU A 398 9.58 12.46 15.97
CA LEU A 398 9.03 13.55 15.17
C LEU A 398 9.93 14.78 15.21
N GLY A 399 10.39 15.21 14.04
CA GLY A 399 11.25 16.38 13.84
C GLY A 399 10.61 17.70 14.29
N GLY A 400 11.44 18.67 14.64
CA GLY A 400 11.01 19.91 15.30
C GLY A 400 10.16 20.85 14.45
N GLN A 401 10.10 20.67 13.12
CA GLN A 401 9.23 21.47 12.25
C GLN A 401 7.88 20.78 11.94
N VAL A 402 7.54 19.70 12.65
CA VAL A 402 6.15 19.25 12.68
C VAL A 402 5.31 20.34 13.34
N ASN A 403 4.35 20.91 12.60
CA ASN A 403 3.53 22.00 13.09
C ASN A 403 2.78 21.56 14.38
N PRO A 404 2.64 22.41 15.42
CA PRO A 404 1.96 22.05 16.66
C PRO A 404 0.55 21.49 16.48
N ALA A 405 -0.19 21.98 15.48
CA ALA A 405 -1.52 21.46 15.12
C ALA A 405 -1.48 19.98 14.68
N GLY A 406 -0.34 19.52 14.15
CA GLY A 406 -0.04 18.16 13.72
C GLY A 406 -0.68 17.80 12.38
N TRP A 407 -1.97 18.12 12.19
CA TRP A 407 -2.76 17.68 11.05
C TRP A 407 -3.38 18.88 10.32
N LEU A 408 -3.50 18.78 8.99
CA LEU A 408 -4.01 19.84 8.14
C LEU A 408 -5.40 19.49 7.59
N PRO A 409 -6.41 20.39 7.65
CA PRO A 409 -7.71 20.11 7.07
C PRO A 409 -7.59 20.02 5.54
N TRP A 410 -8.40 19.15 4.92
CA TRP A 410 -8.46 19.09 3.46
C TRP A 410 -9.21 20.30 2.88
N SER A 411 -10.39 20.60 3.43
CA SER A 411 -11.20 21.77 3.11
C SER A 411 -12.25 22.00 4.21
N SER A 412 -12.25 23.17 4.85
CA SER A 412 -13.16 23.51 5.96
C SER A 412 -13.31 22.37 6.98
N ASP A 413 -14.52 21.87 7.21
CA ASP A 413 -14.86 20.81 8.16
C ASP A 413 -14.98 19.41 7.52
N PHE A 414 -14.62 19.27 6.24
CA PHE A 414 -14.65 17.99 5.53
C PHE A 414 -13.84 16.91 6.29
N ALA A 415 -14.47 15.76 6.48
CA ALA A 415 -13.91 14.56 7.13
C ALA A 415 -13.53 14.69 8.62
N LEU A 416 -13.50 15.89 9.22
CA LEU A 416 -12.94 16.11 10.56
C LEU A 416 -13.63 15.30 11.67
N ARG A 417 -14.90 14.92 11.45
CA ARG A 417 -15.69 14.08 12.37
C ARG A 417 -15.55 12.57 12.12
N THR A 418 -15.17 12.17 10.91
CA THR A 418 -15.27 10.78 10.43
C THR A 418 -13.91 10.14 10.15
N LEU A 419 -12.85 10.93 10.03
CA LEU A 419 -11.47 10.47 9.97
C LEU A 419 -11.05 9.80 11.29
N TYR A 420 -9.95 9.04 11.26
CA TYR A 420 -9.26 8.53 12.44
C TYR A 420 -7.77 8.84 12.34
N TYR A 421 -7.33 9.89 13.05
CA TYR A 421 -5.93 10.27 13.15
C TYR A 421 -5.41 10.03 14.56
N GLY A 422 -4.44 9.13 14.68
CA GLY A 422 -3.94 8.64 15.96
C GLY A 422 -2.46 8.92 16.18
N GLU A 423 -2.10 9.29 17.40
CA GLU A 423 -0.70 9.38 17.85
C GLU A 423 -0.52 8.58 19.15
N TYR A 424 0.55 7.77 19.24
CA TYR A 424 0.86 6.97 20.42
C TYR A 424 2.36 6.93 20.69
N GLY A 425 2.79 7.40 21.87
CA GLY A 425 4.16 7.23 22.36
C GLY A 425 5.25 7.84 21.47
N ASN A 426 4.93 8.86 20.67
CA ASN A 426 5.90 9.55 19.83
C ASN A 426 6.87 10.38 20.69
N THR A 427 8.11 10.53 20.23
CA THR A 427 9.18 11.32 20.86
C THR A 427 9.73 12.36 19.89
N GLY A 428 10.65 13.22 20.34
CA GLY A 428 11.24 14.28 19.51
C GLY A 428 10.53 15.63 19.65
N ALA A 429 11.15 16.67 19.12
CA ALA A 429 10.70 18.05 19.30
C ALA A 429 9.30 18.34 18.71
N GLY A 430 8.88 17.59 17.68
CA GLY A 430 7.56 17.70 17.06
C GLY A 430 6.46 16.85 17.70
N ALA A 431 6.77 16.08 18.74
CA ALA A 431 5.84 15.07 19.28
C ALA A 431 4.87 15.58 20.35
N SER A 432 5.01 16.81 20.83
CA SER A 432 4.06 17.36 21.80
C SER A 432 2.65 17.37 21.22
N VAL A 433 1.70 16.76 21.95
CA VAL A 433 0.29 16.71 21.55
C VAL A 433 -0.56 17.86 22.11
N SER A 434 0.01 18.72 22.96
CA SER A 434 -0.76 19.78 23.64
C SER A 434 -1.33 20.84 22.70
N GLY A 435 -0.66 21.08 21.57
CA GLY A 435 -1.08 22.05 20.55
C GLY A 435 -1.89 21.46 19.39
N ARG A 436 -2.25 20.17 19.45
CA ARG A 436 -2.89 19.46 18.33
C ARG A 436 -4.31 19.96 18.08
N VAL A 437 -4.77 19.73 16.85
CA VAL A 437 -6.16 20.00 16.45
C VAL A 437 -7.17 19.32 17.38
N LYS A 438 -8.33 19.97 17.58
CA LYS A 438 -9.43 19.46 18.44
C LYS A 438 -10.52 18.74 17.65
N TRP A 439 -10.17 18.12 16.53
CA TRP A 439 -11.15 17.46 15.67
C TRP A 439 -11.70 16.20 16.35
N PRO A 440 -13.00 15.87 16.20
CA PRO A 440 -13.55 14.65 16.80
C PRO A 440 -12.88 13.35 16.32
N GLY A 441 -12.36 13.33 15.09
CA GLY A 441 -11.60 12.20 14.55
C GLY A 441 -10.12 12.16 14.93
N TYR A 442 -9.61 13.15 15.68
CA TYR A 442 -8.24 13.13 16.20
C TYR A 442 -8.18 12.47 17.57
N HIS A 443 -7.19 11.60 17.78
CA HIS A 443 -7.05 10.78 18.97
C HIS A 443 -5.60 10.75 19.47
N VAL A 444 -5.38 11.24 20.69
CA VAL A 444 -4.21 10.85 21.48
C VAL A 444 -4.49 9.48 22.06
N ILE A 445 -3.86 8.44 21.50
CA ILE A 445 -4.05 7.06 21.94
C ILE A 445 -3.37 6.90 23.30
N LYS A 446 -4.11 6.43 24.31
CA LYS A 446 -3.62 6.37 25.70
C LYS A 446 -3.15 4.99 26.14
N THR A 447 -3.58 3.93 25.45
CA THR A 447 -3.36 2.56 25.90
C THR A 447 -2.62 1.72 24.88
N ALA A 448 -1.76 0.81 25.36
CA ALA A 448 -1.11 -0.18 24.51
C ALA A 448 -2.13 -1.11 23.83
N THR A 449 -3.27 -1.39 24.46
CA THR A 449 -4.33 -2.20 23.85
C THR A 449 -4.96 -1.54 22.63
N GLU A 450 -5.18 -0.23 22.66
CA GLU A 450 -5.69 0.50 21.50
C GLU A 450 -4.63 0.62 20.40
N ALA A 451 -3.40 1.00 20.76
CA ALA A 451 -2.29 1.07 19.83
C ALA A 451 -1.97 -0.31 19.21
N GLY A 452 -2.16 -1.40 19.96
CA GLY A 452 -1.95 -2.78 19.55
C GLY A 452 -2.80 -3.20 18.34
N LYS A 453 -3.95 -2.54 18.11
CA LYS A 453 -4.80 -2.79 16.93
C LYS A 453 -4.15 -2.39 15.61
N PHE A 454 -3.12 -1.54 15.66
CA PHE A 454 -2.41 -0.99 14.51
C PHE A 454 -1.02 -1.65 14.30
N THR A 455 -0.75 -2.76 14.99
CA THR A 455 0.48 -3.55 14.83
C THR A 455 0.45 -4.40 13.57
N VAL A 456 1.61 -4.93 13.17
CA VAL A 456 1.73 -5.80 11.99
C VAL A 456 0.82 -7.03 12.10
N GLU A 457 0.79 -7.67 13.27
CA GLU A 457 -0.08 -8.81 13.53
C GLU A 457 -1.57 -8.47 13.30
N ASN A 458 -2.05 -7.39 13.92
CA ASN A 458 -3.49 -7.11 13.98
C ASN A 458 -4.02 -6.32 12.78
N PHE A 459 -3.18 -5.49 12.15
CA PHE A 459 -3.59 -4.58 11.09
C PHE A 459 -3.35 -5.14 9.68
N LEU A 460 -2.24 -5.86 9.48
CA LEU A 460 -1.87 -6.44 8.18
C LEU A 460 -2.13 -7.95 8.07
N ASP A 461 -2.45 -8.62 9.17
CA ASP A 461 -2.34 -10.08 9.27
C ASP A 461 -0.93 -10.55 8.81
N GLY A 462 0.08 -9.80 9.28
CA GLY A 462 1.42 -9.73 8.68
C GLY A 462 2.36 -10.88 8.99
N ASN A 463 2.13 -11.57 10.11
CA ASN A 463 3.09 -12.50 10.72
C ASN A 463 3.56 -13.60 9.75
N TYR A 464 2.70 -14.01 8.83
CA TYR A 464 3.00 -15.09 7.90
C TYR A 464 3.69 -14.61 6.63
N TRP A 465 3.12 -13.63 5.93
CA TRP A 465 3.59 -13.25 4.59
C TRP A 465 4.82 -12.34 4.61
N ILE A 466 5.01 -11.53 5.66
CA ILE A 466 6.20 -10.67 5.82
C ILE A 466 7.42 -11.52 6.20
N THR A 467 7.26 -12.39 7.19
CA THR A 467 8.32 -13.34 7.61
C THR A 467 8.68 -14.30 6.47
N ALA A 468 7.69 -14.75 5.70
CA ALA A 468 7.92 -15.55 4.51
C ALA A 468 8.65 -14.79 3.40
N ALA A 469 8.41 -13.49 3.31
CA ALA A 469 9.20 -12.60 2.48
C ALA A 469 10.56 -12.25 3.12
N GLY A 470 11.01 -12.96 4.17
CA GLY A 470 12.37 -12.91 4.72
C GLY A 470 12.85 -11.55 5.22
N VAL A 471 11.91 -10.65 5.52
CA VAL A 471 12.22 -9.29 6.01
C VAL A 471 12.09 -9.24 7.53
N PRO A 472 13.04 -8.60 8.25
CA PRO A 472 12.91 -8.37 9.68
C PRO A 472 11.62 -7.60 10.01
N VAL A 473 10.84 -8.13 10.94
CA VAL A 473 9.55 -7.57 11.32
C VAL A 473 9.41 -7.54 12.84
N ASN A 474 8.91 -6.42 13.36
CA ASN A 474 8.41 -6.36 14.72
C ASN A 474 6.90 -6.51 14.68
N ASP A 475 6.39 -7.68 15.09
CA ASP A 475 4.97 -8.03 14.94
C ASP A 475 4.03 -7.20 15.83
N GLY A 476 4.55 -6.72 16.97
CA GLY A 476 3.83 -5.98 18.01
C GLY A 476 4.22 -4.50 18.15
N LEU A 477 3.95 -3.92 19.33
CA LEU A 477 4.18 -2.49 19.63
C LEU A 477 5.63 -2.14 19.93
#